data_AF-A0A2U3GSM1-F1
#
_entry.id   AF-A0A2U3GSM1-F1
#
_cell.length_a   1.000
_cell.length_b   1.000
_cell.length_c   1.000
_cell.angle_alpha   90.00
_cell.angle_beta   90.00
_cell.angle_gamma   90.00
#
_symmetry.space_group_name_H-M   'P 1'
#
loop_
_entity.id
_entity.type
_entity.pdbx_description
1 polymer ?
#
loop_
_entity_poly.entity_id
_entity_poly.type
_entity_poly.pdbx_seq_one_letter_code
_entity_poly.pdbx_strand_id
1 'polypeptide(L)'
;MISDALRSMATEFAVEIDTMLSQTVARHVQVRALAMQHRQERTFLVASNVQKNPMKSQRFELDTPPGRPNLWMEVSFQLRFDEEREYLAVQQSFVGVFKDKESKEGLFHYDYERRKGDGYPDAHLQVYGSSTTWEEVLPGRPLPKLHFPMGGTRFRPCVEDIVEFLIVEGIVNPRPGWKELLNTSRDKFQANQLKAAMRRNPQLVEDFVRRHGESLGIKIAY
;
A
#
# COMPACT_ATOMS: atom_id res chain seq x y z
N MET A 1 5.42 -27.05 2.79
CA MET A 1 6.21 -26.69 1.59
C MET A 1 5.66 -25.45 0.86
N ILE A 2 4.49 -25.46 0.19
CA ILE A 2 3.95 -24.22 -0.44
C ILE A 2 3.49 -23.18 0.61
N SER A 3 2.91 -23.63 1.72
CA SER A 3 2.47 -22.72 2.77
C SER A 3 3.59 -22.03 3.54
N ASP A 4 4.80 -22.58 3.47
CA ASP A 4 5.96 -22.07 4.19
C ASP A 4 6.64 -20.98 3.35
N ALA A 5 6.65 -21.14 2.03
CA ALA A 5 7.08 -20.10 1.10
C ALA A 5 6.22 -18.83 1.21
N LEU A 6 4.89 -18.95 1.19
CA LEU A 6 4.01 -17.77 1.36
C LEU A 6 4.21 -17.10 2.72
N ARG A 7 4.42 -17.90 3.78
CA ARG A 7 4.71 -17.39 5.11
C ARG A 7 6.02 -16.60 5.12
N SER A 8 7.08 -17.13 4.49
CA SER A 8 8.38 -16.45 4.39
C SER A 8 8.21 -15.10 3.69
N MET A 9 7.61 -15.09 2.50
CA MET A 9 7.37 -13.87 1.73
C MET A 9 6.53 -12.84 2.51
N ALA A 10 5.45 -13.27 3.18
CA ALA A 10 4.63 -12.37 3.97
C ALA A 10 5.39 -11.82 5.20
N THR A 11 6.27 -12.62 5.81
CA THR A 11 7.09 -12.21 6.95
C THR A 11 8.17 -11.22 6.52
N GLU A 12 8.85 -11.50 5.40
CA GLU A 12 9.83 -10.58 4.78
C GLU A 12 9.17 -9.24 4.44
N PHE A 13 8.01 -9.28 3.78
CA PHE A 13 7.24 -8.05 3.47
C PHE A 13 6.84 -7.29 4.74
N ALA A 14 6.44 -7.97 5.81
CA ALA A 14 6.15 -7.32 7.08
C ALA A 14 7.38 -6.61 7.68
N VAL A 15 8.55 -7.23 7.61
CA VAL A 15 9.83 -6.64 8.08
C VAL A 15 10.20 -5.42 7.24
N GLU A 16 10.01 -5.46 5.92
CA GLU A 16 10.28 -4.32 5.04
C GLU A 16 9.41 -3.10 5.42
N ILE A 17 8.09 -3.30 5.56
CA ILE A 17 7.18 -2.22 5.96
C ILE A 17 7.45 -1.74 7.39
N ASP A 18 7.73 -2.65 8.33
CA ASP A 18 8.09 -2.31 9.71
C ASP A 18 9.32 -1.40 9.77
N THR A 19 10.38 -1.81 9.07
CA THR A 19 11.65 -1.10 9.01
C THR A 19 11.45 0.27 8.38
N MET A 20 10.77 0.33 7.24
CA MET A 20 10.51 1.59 6.53
C MET A 20 9.75 2.58 7.43
N LEU A 21 8.64 2.16 8.06
CA LEU A 21 7.84 3.05 8.92
C LEU A 21 8.61 3.49 10.17
N SER A 22 9.28 2.55 10.84
CA SER A 22 10.04 2.81 12.07
C SER A 22 11.23 3.74 11.87
N GLN A 23 11.85 3.70 10.69
CA GLN A 23 13.02 4.52 10.36
C GLN A 23 12.67 5.80 9.60
N THR A 24 11.39 6.07 9.31
CA THR A 24 10.94 7.32 8.67
C THR A 24 10.10 8.21 9.58
N VAL A 25 8.89 7.78 9.97
CA VAL A 25 7.87 8.67 10.57
C VAL A 25 7.19 8.12 11.82
N ALA A 26 7.30 6.82 12.10
CA ALA A 26 6.61 6.22 13.24
C ALA A 26 7.35 6.48 14.55
N ARG A 27 6.61 6.74 15.64
CA ARG A 27 7.18 6.74 17.01
C ARG A 27 7.40 5.32 17.52
N HIS A 28 6.33 4.51 17.48
CA HIS A 28 6.35 3.09 17.86
C HIS A 28 5.37 2.30 16.98
N VAL A 29 5.91 1.47 16.09
CA VAL A 29 5.12 0.58 15.24
C VAL A 29 5.69 -0.83 15.30
N GLN A 30 4.81 -1.82 15.19
CA GLN A 30 5.17 -3.21 14.95
C GLN A 30 4.29 -3.75 13.83
N VAL A 31 4.87 -4.04 12.68
CA VAL A 31 4.18 -4.67 11.55
C VAL A 31 4.47 -6.16 11.56
N ARG A 32 3.42 -6.99 11.51
CA ARG A 32 3.55 -8.45 11.61
C ARG A 32 2.69 -9.16 10.58
N ALA A 33 3.19 -10.30 10.11
CA ALA A 33 2.43 -11.24 9.29
C ALA A 33 1.69 -12.26 10.17
N LEU A 34 0.36 -12.35 9.99
CA LEU A 34 -0.49 -13.34 10.63
C LEU A 34 -1.17 -14.20 9.56
N ALA A 35 -1.07 -15.52 9.72
CA ALA A 35 -1.78 -16.44 8.84
C ALA A 35 -3.29 -16.30 9.06
N MET A 36 -4.02 -16.14 7.97
CA MET A 36 -5.48 -16.15 7.93
C MET A 36 -5.95 -17.36 7.14
N GLN A 37 -7.02 -17.99 7.61
CA GLN A 37 -7.71 -19.01 6.86
C GLN A 37 -8.99 -18.41 6.32
N HIS A 38 -9.04 -18.19 5.01
CA HIS A 38 -10.26 -17.76 4.32
C HIS A 38 -10.67 -18.87 3.36
N ARG A 39 -11.68 -19.66 3.74
CA ARG A 39 -12.05 -20.92 3.06
C ARG A 39 -10.86 -21.90 3.03
N GLN A 40 -10.59 -22.53 1.88
CA GLN A 40 -9.48 -23.47 1.66
C GLN A 40 -8.17 -22.80 1.24
N GLU A 41 -8.15 -21.48 1.00
CA GLU A 41 -6.92 -20.75 0.65
C GLU A 41 -6.29 -20.11 1.88
N ARG A 42 -4.97 -20.34 2.05
CA ARG A 42 -4.18 -19.69 3.10
C ARG A 42 -3.80 -18.29 2.62
N THR A 43 -4.21 -17.28 3.37
CA THR A 43 -3.84 -15.87 3.14
C THR A 43 -3.07 -15.35 4.35
N PHE A 44 -2.45 -14.19 4.23
CA PHE A 44 -1.73 -13.55 5.33
C PHE A 44 -2.21 -12.11 5.50
N LEU A 45 -2.49 -11.71 6.73
CA LEU A 45 -2.63 -10.30 7.10
C LEU A 45 -1.26 -9.77 7.50
N VAL A 46 -0.77 -8.75 6.82
CA VAL A 46 0.37 -7.94 7.26
C VAL A 46 -0.17 -6.61 7.72
N ALA A 47 -0.07 -6.31 9.00
CA ALA A 47 -0.72 -5.13 9.58
C ALA A 47 0.08 -4.50 10.73
N SER A 48 -0.09 -3.19 10.89
CA SER A 48 0.46 -2.43 12.01
C SER A 48 -0.24 -2.77 13.33
N ASN A 49 0.55 -2.90 14.40
CA ASN A 49 0.15 -3.14 15.79
C ASN A 49 -0.98 -4.19 15.93
N VAL A 50 -0.89 -5.26 15.15
CA VAL A 50 -2.00 -6.20 14.97
C VAL A 50 -2.38 -6.91 16.27
N GLN A 51 -3.65 -6.81 16.63
CA GLN A 51 -4.26 -7.61 17.70
C GLN A 51 -4.66 -8.97 17.15
N LYS A 52 -4.44 -10.07 17.90
CA LYS A 52 -4.75 -11.43 17.43
C LYS A 52 -6.21 -11.86 17.67
N ASN A 53 -6.91 -11.24 18.60
CA ASN A 53 -8.29 -11.59 18.95
C ASN A 53 -9.10 -10.34 19.40
N PRO A 54 -10.02 -9.81 18.58
CA PRO A 54 -10.20 -10.15 17.16
C PRO A 54 -8.96 -9.80 16.33
N MET A 55 -8.77 -10.46 15.19
CA MET A 55 -7.66 -10.14 14.28
C MET A 55 -7.91 -8.78 13.62
N LYS A 56 -7.20 -7.74 14.08
CA LYS A 56 -7.44 -6.36 13.63
C LYS A 56 -6.13 -5.56 13.65
N SER A 57 -5.90 -4.78 12.59
CA SER A 57 -4.88 -3.72 12.58
C SER A 57 -5.17 -2.70 13.68
N GLN A 58 -4.11 -2.15 14.27
CA GLN A 58 -4.21 -1.00 15.14
C GLN A 58 -3.30 0.11 14.64
N ARG A 59 -3.72 1.34 14.95
CA ARG A 59 -2.96 2.53 14.59
C ARG A 59 -1.69 2.67 15.41
N PHE A 60 -0.71 3.32 14.81
CA PHE A 60 0.50 3.79 15.48
C PHE A 60 0.60 5.30 15.37
N GLU A 61 1.28 5.92 16.32
CA GLU A 61 1.45 7.37 16.37
C GLU A 61 2.54 7.83 15.40
N LEU A 62 2.23 8.91 14.68
CA LEU A 62 3.16 9.64 13.83
C LEU A 62 3.87 10.73 14.63
N ASP A 63 5.13 11.00 14.31
CA ASP A 63 5.83 12.13 14.90
C ASP A 63 5.40 13.45 14.24
N THR A 64 4.70 14.33 14.98
CA THR A 64 4.20 15.60 14.44
C THR A 64 4.96 16.80 15.01
N PRO A 65 5.06 17.94 14.28
CA PRO A 65 5.71 19.14 14.78
C PRO A 65 5.13 19.65 16.10
N PRO A 66 5.93 20.27 16.99
CA PRO A 66 5.45 20.83 18.25
C PRO A 66 4.28 21.80 18.04
N GLY A 67 3.28 21.73 18.93
CA GLY A 67 2.08 22.58 18.88
C GLY A 67 1.03 22.17 17.84
N ARG A 68 1.25 21.07 17.11
CA ARG A 68 0.23 20.45 16.24
C ARG A 68 -0.44 19.27 16.94
N PRO A 69 -1.69 18.91 16.56
CA PRO A 69 -2.32 17.70 17.06
C PRO A 69 -1.52 16.48 16.63
N ASN A 70 -1.47 15.47 17.50
CA ASN A 70 -0.93 14.17 17.13
C ASN A 70 -1.74 13.59 15.96
N LEU A 71 -1.09 12.72 15.18
CA LEU A 71 -1.72 12.00 14.09
C LEU A 71 -1.38 10.51 14.21
N TRP A 72 -2.27 9.68 13.67
CA TRP A 72 -2.20 8.23 13.79
C TRP A 72 -2.31 7.60 12.41
N MET A 73 -1.42 6.66 12.11
CA MET A 73 -1.43 5.95 10.85
C MET A 73 -1.84 4.50 11.05
N GLU A 74 -2.56 3.96 10.08
CA GLU A 74 -2.89 2.54 9.96
C GLU A 74 -2.39 2.01 8.63
N VAL A 75 -1.75 0.84 8.67
CA VAL A 75 -1.31 0.14 7.46
C VAL A 75 -1.74 -1.32 7.58
N SER A 76 -2.43 -1.83 6.57
CA SER A 76 -2.74 -3.26 6.47
C SER A 76 -2.76 -3.77 5.04
N PHE A 77 -2.42 -5.05 4.88
CA PHE A 77 -2.39 -5.77 3.61
C PHE A 77 -2.93 -7.18 3.82
N GLN A 78 -3.84 -7.60 2.97
CA GLN A 78 -4.19 -9.01 2.80
C GLN A 78 -3.41 -9.57 1.61
N LEU A 79 -2.56 -10.54 1.89
CA LEU A 79 -1.64 -11.15 0.95
C LEU A 79 -2.05 -12.59 0.63
N ARG A 80 -1.85 -12.97 -0.62
CA ARG A 80 -2.02 -14.33 -1.12
C ARG A 80 -0.96 -14.63 -2.15
N PHE A 81 -0.90 -15.87 -2.60
CA PHE A 81 -0.24 -16.17 -3.86
C PHE A 81 -1.01 -15.57 -5.03
N ASP A 82 -0.29 -15.22 -6.09
CA ASP A 82 -0.88 -15.04 -7.40
C ASP A 82 -1.50 -16.35 -7.95
N GLU A 83 -2.15 -16.26 -9.09
CA GLU A 83 -2.89 -17.40 -9.67
C GLU A 83 -1.99 -18.59 -9.99
N GLU A 84 -0.75 -18.33 -10.41
CA GLU A 84 0.29 -19.30 -10.75
C GLU A 84 1.02 -19.85 -9.51
N ARG A 85 0.76 -19.30 -8.32
CA ARG A 85 1.36 -19.71 -7.04
C ARG A 85 2.87 -19.55 -6.96
N GLU A 86 3.37 -18.49 -7.55
CA GLU A 86 4.79 -18.21 -7.66
C GLU A 86 5.19 -16.96 -6.87
N TYR A 87 4.34 -15.91 -6.87
CA TYR A 87 4.66 -14.63 -6.26
C TYR A 87 3.62 -14.18 -5.25
N LEU A 88 4.07 -13.35 -4.31
CA LEU A 88 3.21 -12.63 -3.39
C LEU A 88 2.34 -11.61 -4.14
N ALA A 89 1.03 -11.66 -3.92
CA ALA A 89 0.06 -10.74 -4.48
C ALA A 89 -0.78 -10.09 -3.38
N VAL A 90 -0.93 -8.77 -3.47
CA VAL A 90 -1.87 -8.02 -2.62
C VAL A 90 -3.29 -8.27 -3.13
N GLN A 91 -4.15 -8.79 -2.27
CA GLN A 91 -5.59 -8.90 -2.49
C GLN A 91 -6.31 -7.62 -2.05
N GLN A 92 -5.92 -7.09 -0.89
CA GLN A 92 -6.45 -5.86 -0.35
C GLN A 92 -5.34 -5.10 0.37
N SER A 93 -5.35 -3.77 0.34
CA SER A 93 -4.52 -2.95 1.22
C SER A 93 -5.24 -1.70 1.68
N PHE A 94 -4.89 -1.24 2.87
CA PHE A 94 -5.41 -0.03 3.49
C PHE A 94 -4.26 0.78 4.07
N VAL A 95 -4.24 2.09 3.78
CA VAL A 95 -3.34 3.06 4.40
C VAL A 95 -4.14 4.30 4.77
N GLY A 96 -4.28 4.58 6.06
CA GLY A 96 -5.07 5.73 6.54
C GLY A 96 -4.32 6.59 7.55
N VAL A 97 -4.61 7.88 7.56
CA VAL A 97 -4.07 8.86 8.51
C VAL A 97 -5.22 9.53 9.25
N PHE A 98 -5.19 9.47 10.58
CA PHE A 98 -6.32 9.73 11.47
C PHE A 98 -5.97 10.71 12.58
N LYS A 99 -7.01 11.37 13.12
CA LYS A 99 -6.87 12.37 14.18
C LYS A 99 -6.63 11.79 15.57
N ASP A 100 -6.91 10.50 15.77
CA ASP A 100 -6.71 9.78 17.03
C ASP A 100 -6.69 8.26 16.79
N LYS A 101 -6.52 7.48 17.86
CA LYS A 101 -6.37 6.03 17.80
C LYS A 101 -7.66 5.29 17.40
N GLU A 102 -8.84 5.86 17.58
CA GLU A 102 -10.12 5.16 17.44
C GLU A 102 -11.12 5.83 16.50
N SER A 103 -10.95 7.12 16.21
CA SER A 103 -11.88 7.91 15.42
C SER A 103 -11.93 7.46 13.96
N LYS A 104 -13.11 7.58 13.37
CA LYS A 104 -13.29 7.40 11.92
C LYS A 104 -12.91 8.64 11.13
N GLU A 105 -12.60 9.76 11.79
CA GLU A 105 -12.14 10.99 11.16
C GLU A 105 -10.63 11.04 11.05
N GLY A 106 -10.14 11.63 9.96
CA GLY A 106 -8.71 11.72 9.69
C GLY A 106 -8.36 12.81 8.71
N LEU A 107 -7.27 12.61 7.99
CA LEU A 107 -6.89 13.41 6.84
C LEU A 107 -7.37 12.75 5.55
N PHE A 108 -7.02 11.48 5.38
CA PHE A 108 -7.42 10.67 4.23
C PHE A 108 -7.19 9.18 4.51
N HIS A 109 -7.69 8.34 3.61
CA HIS A 109 -7.19 6.99 3.45
C HIS A 109 -7.11 6.58 1.98
N TYR A 110 -6.14 5.71 1.70
CA TYR A 110 -5.97 5.01 0.43
C TYR A 110 -6.32 3.54 0.61
N ASP A 111 -7.20 3.07 -0.26
CA ASP A 111 -7.68 1.71 -0.32
C ASP A 111 -7.32 1.07 -1.64
N TYR A 112 -7.05 -0.23 -1.60
CA TYR A 112 -6.97 -1.07 -2.77
C TYR A 112 -7.65 -2.40 -2.51
N GLU A 113 -8.49 -2.82 -3.44
CA GLU A 113 -9.14 -4.12 -3.47
C GLU A 113 -9.04 -4.69 -4.88
N ARG A 114 -8.43 -5.86 -5.01
CA ARG A 114 -8.21 -6.51 -6.30
C ARG A 114 -9.54 -7.02 -6.86
N ARG A 115 -9.87 -6.60 -8.09
CA ARG A 115 -11.09 -6.99 -8.82
C ARG A 115 -12.35 -6.58 -8.06
N LYS A 116 -12.41 -5.32 -7.65
CA LYS A 116 -13.56 -4.77 -6.94
C LYS A 116 -14.81 -4.86 -7.81
N GLY A 117 -15.86 -5.54 -7.33
CA GLY A 117 -17.01 -5.96 -8.14
C GLY A 117 -18.23 -5.02 -8.11
N ASP A 118 -18.15 -3.90 -7.39
CA ASP A 118 -19.28 -3.02 -7.08
C ASP A 118 -19.29 -1.71 -7.92
N GLY A 119 -18.42 -1.61 -8.92
CA GLY A 119 -18.30 -0.45 -9.81
C GLY A 119 -17.39 0.67 -9.27
N TYR A 120 -16.84 0.53 -8.06
CA TYR A 120 -15.83 1.46 -7.56
C TYR A 120 -14.42 1.14 -8.09
N PRO A 121 -13.51 2.12 -8.12
CA PRO A 121 -12.13 1.89 -8.53
C PRO A 121 -11.43 0.85 -7.63
N ASP A 122 -10.67 -0.05 -8.26
CA ASP A 122 -9.80 -1.03 -7.60
C ASP A 122 -8.91 -0.36 -6.55
N ALA A 123 -8.37 0.83 -6.82
CA ALA A 123 -7.68 1.65 -5.83
C ALA A 123 -8.23 3.07 -5.81
N HIS A 124 -8.43 3.62 -4.61
CA HIS A 124 -9.05 4.91 -4.44
C HIS A 124 -8.55 5.66 -3.20
N LEU A 125 -8.66 6.98 -3.26
CA LEU A 125 -8.45 7.90 -2.16
C LEU A 125 -9.80 8.39 -1.64
N GLN A 126 -9.96 8.48 -0.33
CA GLN A 126 -11.01 9.27 0.31
C GLN A 126 -10.37 10.33 1.20
N VAL A 127 -10.87 11.56 1.11
CA VAL A 127 -10.35 12.70 1.88
C VAL A 127 -11.39 13.10 2.91
N TYR A 128 -10.93 13.31 4.14
CA TYR A 128 -11.77 13.82 5.21
C TYR A 128 -11.79 15.34 5.18
N GLY A 129 -12.99 15.92 5.14
CA GLY A 129 -13.18 17.36 5.12
C GLY A 129 -14.59 17.73 4.68
N SER A 130 -14.87 19.03 4.72
CA SER A 130 -16.07 19.65 4.16
C SER A 130 -15.72 20.47 2.93
N SER A 131 -16.68 20.64 2.03
CA SER A 131 -16.54 21.48 0.84
C SER A 131 -17.92 21.87 0.36
N THR A 132 -18.20 23.17 0.39
CA THR A 132 -19.50 23.69 -0.03
C THR A 132 -19.81 23.34 -1.48
N THR A 133 -18.82 23.41 -2.37
CA THR A 133 -18.99 23.01 -3.79
C THR A 133 -19.37 21.54 -3.92
N TRP A 134 -18.71 20.64 -3.17
CA TRP A 134 -19.08 19.22 -3.21
C TRP A 134 -20.46 18.97 -2.60
N GLU A 135 -20.81 19.67 -1.53
CA GLU A 135 -22.11 19.57 -0.86
C GLU A 135 -23.27 20.07 -1.73
N GLU A 136 -23.04 21.12 -2.53
CA GLU A 136 -24.00 21.65 -3.51
C GLU A 136 -24.21 20.69 -4.68
N VAL A 137 -23.14 20.09 -5.21
CA VAL A 137 -23.20 19.19 -6.38
C VAL A 137 -23.70 17.79 -5.99
N LEU A 138 -23.37 17.31 -4.79
CA LEU A 138 -23.71 15.96 -4.30
C LEU A 138 -24.36 16.01 -2.91
N PRO A 139 -25.57 16.59 -2.78
CA PRO A 139 -26.27 16.70 -1.51
C PRO A 139 -26.48 15.32 -0.87
N GLY A 140 -26.14 15.20 0.41
CA GLY A 140 -26.25 13.94 1.17
C GLY A 140 -25.10 12.94 0.95
N ARG A 141 -24.14 13.24 0.06
CA ARG A 141 -22.94 12.45 -0.15
C ARG A 141 -21.67 13.27 0.15
N PRO A 142 -21.23 13.30 1.42
CA PRO A 142 -20.10 14.14 1.82
C PRO A 142 -18.78 13.66 1.21
N LEU A 143 -17.80 14.55 1.15
CA LEU A 143 -16.46 14.32 0.59
C LEU A 143 -15.78 13.01 1.06
N PRO A 144 -15.85 12.60 2.34
CA PRO A 144 -15.25 11.35 2.80
C PRO A 144 -15.91 10.09 2.23
N LYS A 145 -17.04 10.18 1.51
CA LYS A 145 -17.68 9.05 0.81
C LYS A 145 -17.38 9.03 -0.69
N LEU A 146 -16.57 9.96 -1.19
CA LEU A 146 -16.15 10.02 -2.59
C LEU A 146 -14.86 9.20 -2.76
N HIS A 147 -14.84 8.36 -3.79
CA HIS A 147 -13.73 7.44 -4.06
C HIS A 147 -12.96 7.97 -5.28
N PHE A 148 -11.96 8.81 -5.03
CA PHE A 148 -11.14 9.36 -6.11
C PHE A 148 -10.27 8.23 -6.69
N PRO A 149 -10.34 7.92 -8.00
CA PRO A 149 -9.61 6.79 -8.58
C PRO A 149 -8.10 7.03 -8.59
N MET A 150 -7.33 5.99 -8.26
CA MET A 150 -5.86 6.06 -8.21
C MET A 150 -5.24 4.86 -8.94
N GLY A 151 -4.40 5.07 -9.96
CA GLY A 151 -3.37 4.14 -10.50
C GLY A 151 -3.71 2.66 -10.81
N GLY A 152 -4.93 2.18 -10.52
CA GLY A 152 -5.37 0.80 -10.61
C GLY A 152 -4.53 -0.20 -9.81
N THR A 153 -4.55 -1.45 -10.27
CA THR A 153 -3.86 -2.56 -9.59
C THR A 153 -2.33 -2.42 -9.54
N ARG A 154 -1.67 -1.70 -10.46
CA ARG A 154 -0.18 -1.71 -10.56
C ARG A 154 0.50 -0.36 -10.41
N PHE A 155 -0.17 0.73 -10.75
CA PHE A 155 0.40 2.08 -10.72
C PHE A 155 -0.20 2.93 -9.58
N ARG A 156 -0.82 2.28 -8.59
CA ARG A 156 -1.33 2.93 -7.37
C ARG A 156 -0.17 3.41 -6.48
N PRO A 157 -0.39 4.45 -5.66
CA PRO A 157 0.57 4.85 -4.63
C PRO A 157 0.96 3.69 -3.72
N CYS A 158 2.24 3.61 -3.36
CA CYS A 158 2.73 2.73 -2.32
C CYS A 158 2.75 3.45 -0.95
N VAL A 159 3.11 2.73 0.12
CA VAL A 159 3.16 3.34 1.46
C VAL A 159 4.23 4.44 1.51
N GLU A 160 5.32 4.24 0.79
CA GLU A 160 6.41 5.21 0.67
C GLU A 160 5.93 6.54 0.09
N ASP A 161 5.04 6.52 -0.91
CA ASP A 161 4.46 7.74 -1.49
C ASP A 161 3.63 8.53 -0.47
N ILE A 162 2.90 7.82 0.39
CA ILE A 162 2.11 8.42 1.45
C ILE A 162 3.02 8.99 2.55
N VAL A 163 4.06 8.26 2.93
CA VAL A 163 5.04 8.73 3.92
C VAL A 163 5.80 9.95 3.40
N GLU A 164 6.24 9.94 2.15
CA GLU A 164 6.89 11.08 1.51
C GLU A 164 5.95 12.29 1.44
N PHE A 165 4.68 12.10 1.05
CA PHE A 165 3.67 13.16 1.07
C PHE A 165 3.56 13.81 2.47
N LEU A 166 3.43 13.00 3.53
CA LEU A 166 3.33 13.51 4.89
C LEU A 166 4.56 14.33 5.31
N ILE A 167 5.75 13.93 4.88
CA ILE A 167 7.00 14.61 5.18
C ILE A 167 7.12 15.92 4.38
N VAL A 168 6.91 15.85 3.06
CA VAL A 168 7.11 16.98 2.14
C VAL A 168 6.11 18.11 2.41
N GLU A 169 4.87 17.78 2.78
CA GLU A 169 3.86 18.75 3.21
C GLU A 169 4.06 19.25 4.66
N GLY A 170 5.12 18.78 5.33
CA GLY A 170 5.45 19.18 6.71
C GLY A 170 4.40 18.76 7.73
N ILE A 171 3.63 17.70 7.46
CA ILE A 171 2.60 17.16 8.36
C ILE A 171 3.26 16.39 9.50
N VAL A 172 4.36 15.68 9.22
CA VAL A 172 5.13 14.89 10.17
C VAL A 172 6.60 15.28 10.17
N ASN A 173 7.29 15.02 11.29
CA ASN A 173 8.74 15.16 11.39
C ASN A 173 9.40 13.91 10.76
N PRO A 174 10.30 14.08 9.79
CA PRO A 174 11.07 12.96 9.28
C PRO A 174 12.24 12.59 10.19
N ARG A 175 12.64 11.32 10.15
CA ARG A 175 13.92 10.84 10.70
C ARG A 175 15.08 11.06 9.70
N PRO A 176 16.34 11.17 10.17
CA PRO A 176 17.50 11.27 9.27
C PRO A 176 17.58 10.10 8.29
N GLY A 177 17.92 10.37 7.02
CA GLY A 177 18.04 9.34 5.97
C GLY A 177 16.72 8.80 5.42
N TRP A 178 15.58 9.42 5.76
CA TRP A 178 14.26 8.98 5.30
C TRP A 178 14.17 8.90 3.77
N LYS A 179 14.76 9.86 3.06
CA LYS A 179 14.60 10.00 1.61
C LYS A 179 15.24 8.84 0.86
N GLU A 180 16.46 8.49 1.23
CA GLU A 180 17.20 7.35 0.65
C GLU A 180 16.48 6.03 0.95
N LEU A 181 15.94 5.89 2.16
CA LEU A 181 15.17 4.71 2.57
C LEU A 181 13.88 4.57 1.77
N LEU A 182 13.09 5.64 1.64
CA LEU A 182 11.86 5.64 0.85
C LEU A 182 12.14 5.34 -0.63
N ASN A 183 13.17 5.95 -1.21
CA ASN A 183 13.53 5.68 -2.61
C ASN A 183 13.92 4.21 -2.81
N THR A 184 14.76 3.66 -1.94
CA THR A 184 15.18 2.25 -2.04
C THR A 184 13.98 1.29 -1.92
N SER A 185 13.07 1.55 -0.99
CA SER A 185 11.87 0.72 -0.79
C SER A 185 10.89 0.84 -1.97
N ARG A 186 10.65 2.07 -2.44
CA ARG A 186 9.82 2.36 -3.60
C ARG A 186 10.35 1.71 -4.87
N ASP A 187 11.66 1.77 -5.12
CA ASP A 187 12.28 1.17 -6.31
C ASP A 187 12.03 -0.35 -6.36
N LYS A 188 12.14 -1.04 -5.21
CA LYS A 188 11.79 -2.46 -5.10
C LYS A 188 10.32 -2.70 -5.42
N PHE A 189 9.42 -1.91 -4.85
CA PHE A 189 7.99 -2.02 -5.12
C PHE A 189 7.69 -1.83 -6.61
N GLN A 190 8.20 -0.76 -7.22
CA GLN A 190 7.98 -0.44 -8.63
C GLN A 190 8.57 -1.51 -9.56
N ALA A 191 9.79 -2.00 -9.27
CA ALA A 191 10.39 -3.10 -10.01
C ALA A 191 9.53 -4.37 -9.95
N ASN A 192 8.96 -4.70 -8.80
CA ASN A 192 8.05 -5.85 -8.64
C ASN A 192 6.74 -5.64 -9.40
N GLN A 193 6.15 -4.43 -9.37
CA GLN A 193 4.97 -4.12 -10.17
C GLN A 193 5.25 -4.23 -11.67
N LEU A 194 6.41 -3.75 -12.13
CA LEU A 194 6.83 -3.82 -13.53
C LEU A 194 7.03 -5.27 -13.97
N LYS A 195 7.76 -6.09 -13.20
CA LYS A 195 7.89 -7.54 -13.47
C LYS A 195 6.53 -8.22 -13.56
N ALA A 196 5.62 -7.90 -12.64
CA ALA A 196 4.26 -8.43 -12.66
C ALA A 196 3.41 -7.90 -13.83
N ALA A 197 3.68 -6.69 -14.33
CA ALA A 197 3.04 -6.14 -15.53
C ALA A 197 3.54 -6.86 -16.79
N MET A 198 4.87 -6.98 -16.93
CA MET A 198 5.53 -7.65 -18.05
C MET A 198 5.06 -9.10 -18.19
N ARG A 199 5.08 -9.87 -17.09
CA ARG A 199 4.65 -11.28 -17.09
C ARG A 199 3.19 -11.46 -17.54
N ARG A 200 2.33 -10.48 -17.29
CA ARG A 200 0.91 -10.52 -17.69
C ARG A 200 0.65 -9.94 -19.09
N ASN A 201 1.68 -9.40 -19.75
CA ASN A 201 1.58 -8.84 -21.09
C ASN A 201 2.76 -9.29 -21.96
N PRO A 202 2.96 -10.61 -22.16
CA PRO A 202 4.13 -11.12 -22.85
C PRO A 202 4.26 -10.61 -24.29
N GLN A 203 3.16 -10.38 -25.00
CA GLN A 203 3.19 -9.80 -26.36
C GLN A 203 3.76 -8.37 -26.36
N LEU A 204 3.39 -7.53 -25.38
CA LEU A 204 3.96 -6.18 -25.28
C LEU A 204 5.46 -6.22 -24.98
N VAL A 205 5.89 -7.20 -24.18
CA VAL A 205 7.32 -7.41 -23.89
C VAL A 205 8.05 -7.86 -25.15
N GLU A 206 7.49 -8.81 -25.91
CA GLU A 206 8.06 -9.26 -27.17
C GLU A 206 8.19 -8.11 -28.17
N ASP A 207 7.14 -7.31 -28.35
CA ASP A 207 7.15 -6.14 -29.24
C ASP A 207 8.18 -5.10 -28.83
N PHE A 208 8.39 -4.90 -27.52
CA PHE A 208 9.43 -4.02 -27.01
C PHE A 208 10.82 -4.56 -27.34
N VAL A 209 11.07 -5.84 -27.05
CA VAL A 209 12.36 -6.50 -27.31
C VAL A 209 12.65 -6.53 -28.81
N ARG A 210 11.67 -6.79 -29.67
CA ARG A 210 11.85 -6.75 -31.13
C ARG A 210 12.24 -5.37 -31.64
N ARG A 211 11.64 -4.31 -31.09
CA ARG A 211 11.91 -2.92 -31.50
C ARG A 211 13.22 -2.35 -30.97
N HIS A 212 13.62 -2.72 -29.76
CA HIS A 212 14.71 -2.06 -29.04
C HIS A 212 15.87 -3.00 -28.66
N GLY A 213 15.68 -4.32 -28.77
CA GLY A 213 16.61 -5.34 -28.30
C GLY A 213 17.99 -5.23 -28.90
N GLU A 214 18.09 -5.00 -30.23
CA GLU A 214 19.39 -4.82 -30.90
C GLU A 214 20.19 -3.66 -30.31
N SER A 215 19.55 -2.50 -30.09
CA SER A 215 20.19 -1.33 -29.49
C SER A 215 20.60 -1.53 -28.04
N LEU A 216 19.96 -2.48 -27.34
CA LEU A 216 20.23 -2.86 -25.97
C LEU A 216 21.21 -4.05 -25.86
N GLY A 217 21.74 -4.55 -26.98
CA GLY A 217 22.61 -5.74 -26.99
C GLY A 217 21.90 -7.05 -26.68
N ILE A 218 20.56 -7.08 -26.72
CA ILE A 218 19.75 -8.28 -26.50
C ILE A 218 19.65 -9.03 -27.82
N LYS A 219 20.24 -10.23 -27.88
CA LYS A 219 20.11 -11.13 -29.04
C LYS A 219 18.77 -11.86 -28.97
N ILE A 220 17.91 -11.65 -29.95
CA ILE A 220 16.69 -12.43 -30.14
C ILE A 220 17.08 -13.69 -30.93
N ALA A 221 17.02 -14.85 -30.28
CA ALA A 221 17.12 -16.12 -31.00
C ALA A 221 15.78 -16.34 -31.73
N TYR A 222 15.84 -16.42 -33.06
CA TYR A 222 14.72 -16.82 -33.91
C TYR A 222 14.48 -18.33 -33.80
#